data_AF-A0A2E8M625-F1
#
_entry.id   AF-A0A2E8M625-F1
#
_cell.length_a   1.000
_cell.length_b   1.000
_cell.length_c   1.000
_cell.angle_alpha   90.00
_cell.angle_beta   90.00
_cell.angle_gamma   90.00
#
_symmetry.space_group_name_H-M   'P 1'
#
loop_
_entity.id
_entity.type
_entity.pdbx_description
1 polymer ?
#
loop_
_entity_poly.entity_id
_entity_poly.type
_entity_poly.pdbx_seq_one_letter_code
_entity_poly.pdbx_strand_id
1 'polypeptide(L)'
;MNSPLHSTHYRIPYFYLKLLAFTGAQAFLTYSASAIPNAVGGFLAQAESPLNDTEIGDRLLDPELWAGQLELPGTWREEAPIASVKGSYLAARPKVMGLPAIMVQARHREGKLDSLAITFADAGSYFGYFNEKLPPGLSPRQQQAELQRRLAAKQQQFSSFFRKTETTLKDTLRELTEKRPRDNHIGKTRTLRAEVIDYQKGNLALRLLVGNQRLIRLLIQPVDSITREWLDTDRCAMSTSALSRIYEGRVTKPDNGDVLIETLPIVPQGYKPYCGLNTLTMAARYFGLHLDEDWLAVAGKFQNTGSAAGSQLPRLYLAVAREASLDLHKSNDFSLNEARKSIDQGLPVVVWRRFSGARNKAHSRQTLIAARNPDYRIPRPDTAARDSWPDHKSPLHASVVVGYNPSRTEVLFVESWAGMKIPRRMRAEEMAATAYLTFYFKP
;
A
#
# COMPACT_ATOMS: atom_id res chain seq x y z
N MET A 1 -15.09 19.00 -91.08
CA MET A 1 -14.19 20.15 -90.79
C MET A 1 -14.26 20.43 -89.30
N ASN A 2 -13.10 20.37 -88.64
CA ASN A 2 -12.71 20.92 -87.33
C ASN A 2 -13.48 20.51 -86.04
N SER A 3 -12.71 19.86 -85.16
CA SER A 3 -12.83 19.51 -83.73
C SER A 3 -13.45 20.57 -82.78
N PRO A 4 -13.62 20.30 -81.46
CA PRO A 4 -13.88 19.04 -80.72
C PRO A 4 -15.01 19.16 -79.67
N LEU A 5 -15.43 18.03 -79.08
CA LEU A 5 -15.68 17.83 -77.63
C LEU A 5 -16.16 16.38 -77.45
N HIS A 6 -15.23 15.48 -77.16
CA HIS A 6 -15.57 14.10 -76.80
C HIS A 6 -15.74 13.98 -75.29
N SER A 7 -16.99 13.82 -74.85
CA SER A 7 -17.30 13.17 -73.58
C SER A 7 -17.33 11.66 -73.81
N THR A 8 -16.53 10.93 -73.04
CA THR A 8 -16.51 9.48 -73.07
C THR A 8 -17.43 8.94 -72.00
N HIS A 9 -18.46 8.21 -72.45
CA HIS A 9 -19.22 7.26 -71.66
C HIS A 9 -18.31 6.16 -71.12
N TYR A 10 -18.49 5.76 -69.86
CA TYR A 10 -18.24 4.38 -69.44
C TYR A 10 -19.34 3.89 -68.50
N ARG A 11 -19.89 2.73 -68.87
CA ARG A 11 -20.93 1.98 -68.17
C ARG A 11 -20.33 1.13 -67.04
N ILE A 12 -21.08 1.06 -65.95
CA ILE A 12 -21.14 0.06 -64.86
C ILE A 12 -21.29 -1.36 -65.49
N PRO A 13 -20.78 -2.51 -64.95
CA PRO A 13 -20.87 -2.96 -63.54
C PRO A 13 -19.67 -3.75 -62.97
N TYR A 14 -19.68 -3.92 -61.63
CA TYR A 14 -19.52 -5.18 -60.85
C TYR A 14 -18.82 -4.94 -59.51
N PHE A 15 -19.55 -5.25 -58.43
CA PHE A 15 -19.09 -5.73 -57.12
C PHE A 15 -17.92 -5.02 -56.42
N TYR A 16 -18.23 -4.15 -55.45
CA TYR A 16 -17.35 -3.91 -54.30
C TYR A 16 -18.18 -3.74 -53.02
N LEU A 17 -18.29 -4.84 -52.27
CA LEU A 17 -18.55 -4.81 -50.83
C LEU A 17 -17.26 -5.29 -50.15
N LYS A 18 -16.51 -4.33 -49.58
CA LYS A 18 -15.41 -4.44 -48.61
C LYS A 18 -14.32 -3.42 -48.97
N LEU A 19 -13.79 -2.81 -47.92
CA LEU A 19 -12.65 -1.90 -47.90
C LEU A 19 -12.98 -0.40 -48.06
N LEU A 20 -13.54 0.22 -47.02
CA LEU A 20 -13.32 1.64 -46.69
C LEU A 20 -13.82 1.95 -45.27
N ALA A 21 -12.92 1.79 -44.29
CA ALA A 21 -12.93 2.48 -43.00
C ALA A 21 -11.64 2.10 -42.25
N PHE A 22 -10.48 2.58 -42.73
CA PHE A 22 -9.20 2.34 -42.09
C PHE A 22 -8.40 3.65 -42.02
N THR A 23 -8.91 4.62 -41.27
CA THR A 23 -8.17 5.79 -40.80
C THR A 23 -8.99 6.48 -39.70
N GLY A 24 -8.64 6.22 -38.44
CA GLY A 24 -9.20 6.92 -37.30
C GLY A 24 -9.35 6.02 -36.08
N ALA A 25 -8.62 6.35 -35.01
CA ALA A 25 -8.66 5.73 -33.68
C ALA A 25 -7.95 4.37 -33.50
N GLN A 26 -6.62 4.37 -33.62
CA GLN A 26 -5.77 3.55 -32.75
C GLN A 26 -4.92 4.43 -31.86
N ALA A 27 -5.56 5.00 -30.82
CA ALA A 27 -4.87 5.50 -29.65
C ALA A 27 -5.08 4.48 -28.51
N PHE A 28 -4.09 3.60 -28.37
CA PHE A 28 -3.68 2.89 -27.15
C PHE A 28 -4.74 2.70 -26.05
N LEU A 29 -5.52 1.63 -26.19
CA LEU A 29 -6.02 0.87 -25.05
C LEU A 29 -4.85 0.09 -24.42
N THR A 30 -4.04 0.75 -23.59
CA THR A 30 -3.26 0.03 -22.57
C THR A 30 -4.14 -0.11 -21.34
N TYR A 31 -4.98 -1.14 -21.34
CA TYR A 31 -5.63 -1.65 -20.14
C TYR A 31 -4.56 -2.29 -19.25
N SER A 32 -4.00 -1.53 -18.31
CA SER A 32 -3.35 -2.10 -17.13
C SER A 32 -4.44 -2.37 -16.11
N ALA A 33 -4.98 -3.59 -16.13
CA ALA A 33 -5.98 -4.04 -15.17
C ALA A 33 -5.42 -4.08 -13.74
N SER A 34 -6.22 -3.52 -12.82
CA SER A 34 -6.28 -3.71 -11.36
C SER A 34 -5.01 -3.46 -10.52
N ALA A 35 -4.82 -2.19 -10.13
CA ALA A 35 -4.21 -1.84 -8.84
C ALA A 35 -5.32 -1.29 -7.91
N ILE A 36 -5.66 -2.04 -6.88
CA ILE A 36 -6.85 -1.87 -6.01
C ILE A 36 -6.46 -2.35 -4.60
N PRO A 37 -6.95 -1.77 -3.47
CA PRO A 37 -8.00 -0.75 -3.31
C PRO A 37 -7.55 0.57 -2.66
N ASN A 38 -8.20 1.64 -3.08
CA ASN A 38 -8.51 2.79 -2.23
C ASN A 38 -10.02 2.75 -1.92
N ALA A 39 -10.41 3.00 -0.67
CA ALA A 39 -11.83 3.00 -0.28
C ALA A 39 -12.61 4.23 -0.80
N VAL A 40 -11.90 5.29 -1.17
CA VAL A 40 -12.46 6.48 -1.84
C VAL A 40 -11.76 6.61 -3.20
N GLY A 41 -12.47 6.20 -4.26
CA GLY A 41 -12.01 6.26 -5.65
C GLY A 41 -11.26 5.02 -6.18
N GLY A 42 -11.01 4.00 -5.36
CA GLY A 42 -10.49 2.70 -5.82
C GLY A 42 -11.60 1.65 -5.91
N PHE A 43 -11.27 0.36 -6.08
CA PHE A 43 -12.28 -0.64 -6.43
C PHE A 43 -13.32 -0.97 -5.37
N LEU A 44 -13.11 -0.72 -4.08
CA LEU A 44 -14.24 -0.78 -3.13
C LEU A 44 -15.31 0.26 -3.50
N ALA A 45 -14.91 1.38 -4.13
CA ALA A 45 -15.82 2.34 -4.70
C ALA A 45 -16.63 1.79 -5.89
N GLN A 46 -16.11 0.76 -6.57
CA GLN A 46 -16.64 0.19 -7.82
C GLN A 46 -17.25 -1.23 -7.63
N ALA A 47 -17.08 -1.84 -6.46
CA ALA A 47 -17.62 -3.16 -6.16
C ALA A 47 -19.13 -3.06 -5.93
N GLU A 48 -19.90 -3.55 -6.91
CA GLU A 48 -21.32 -3.81 -6.70
C GLU A 48 -21.48 -5.04 -5.82
N SER A 49 -22.12 -4.86 -4.67
CA SER A 49 -22.35 -5.90 -3.68
C SER A 49 -23.70 -5.69 -3.01
N PRO A 50 -24.48 -6.77 -2.76
CA PRO A 50 -25.74 -6.67 -2.02
C PRO A 50 -25.52 -6.25 -0.55
N LEU A 51 -24.28 -6.30 -0.05
CA LEU A 51 -23.95 -5.87 1.30
C LEU A 51 -23.66 -4.37 1.40
N ASN A 52 -23.63 -3.63 0.29
CA ASN A 52 -23.47 -2.18 0.34
C ASN A 52 -24.63 -1.55 1.12
N ASP A 53 -24.29 -0.68 2.09
CA ASP A 53 -25.22 0.01 3.00
C ASP A 53 -26.11 -0.91 3.86
N THR A 54 -25.85 -2.21 3.88
CA THR A 54 -26.56 -3.22 4.68
C THR A 54 -25.87 -3.42 6.02
N GLU A 55 -26.64 -3.48 7.10
CA GLU A 55 -26.11 -3.79 8.45
C GLU A 55 -25.68 -5.25 8.53
N ILE A 56 -24.42 -5.49 8.93
CA ILE A 56 -23.88 -6.84 9.09
C ILE A 56 -23.23 -7.07 10.47
N GLY A 57 -23.31 -6.11 11.39
CA GLY A 57 -22.65 -6.14 12.69
C GLY A 57 -22.98 -7.39 13.50
N ASP A 58 -24.25 -7.77 13.59
CA ASP A 58 -24.65 -8.98 14.33
C ASP A 58 -24.03 -10.25 13.73
N ARG A 59 -23.94 -10.34 12.40
CA ARG A 59 -23.29 -11.46 11.72
C ARG A 59 -21.79 -11.54 12.01
N LEU A 60 -21.11 -10.39 12.13
CA LEU A 60 -19.68 -10.33 12.44
C LEU A 60 -19.38 -10.65 13.91
N LEU A 61 -20.39 -10.57 14.78
CA LEU A 61 -20.29 -10.86 16.21
C LEU A 61 -20.84 -12.24 16.58
N ASP A 62 -21.32 -13.01 15.61
CA ASP A 62 -21.96 -14.30 15.82
C ASP A 62 -20.94 -15.32 16.38
N PRO A 63 -21.18 -15.93 17.55
CA PRO A 63 -20.30 -16.95 18.09
C PRO A 63 -20.03 -18.13 17.13
N GLU A 64 -21.00 -18.50 16.31
CA GLU A 64 -20.87 -19.60 15.33
C GLU A 64 -19.89 -19.23 14.20
N LEU A 65 -19.79 -17.95 13.83
CA LEU A 65 -18.77 -17.46 12.90
C LEU A 65 -17.36 -17.68 13.47
N TRP A 66 -17.14 -17.29 14.72
CA TRP A 66 -15.84 -17.43 15.38
C TRP A 66 -15.49 -18.87 15.73
N ALA A 67 -16.49 -19.74 15.88
CA ALA A 67 -16.31 -21.19 16.00
C ALA A 67 -16.00 -21.88 14.66
N GLY A 68 -16.08 -21.17 13.53
CA GLY A 68 -15.89 -21.73 12.19
C GLY A 68 -17.07 -22.56 11.69
N GLN A 69 -18.26 -22.36 12.27
CA GLN A 69 -19.51 -23.02 11.87
C GLN A 69 -20.27 -22.21 10.82
N LEU A 70 -20.02 -20.89 10.75
CA LEU A 70 -20.53 -20.00 9.72
C LEU A 70 -19.38 -19.40 8.90
N GLU A 71 -19.69 -19.08 7.65
CA GLU A 71 -18.78 -18.36 6.76
C GLU A 71 -18.93 -16.85 6.90
N LEU A 72 -17.84 -16.12 6.64
CA LEU A 72 -17.89 -14.65 6.59
C LEU A 72 -18.86 -14.18 5.47
N PRO A 73 -19.68 -13.15 5.71
CA PRO A 73 -20.62 -12.66 4.72
C PRO A 73 -19.91 -12.04 3.51
N GLY A 74 -20.44 -12.30 2.31
CA GLY A 74 -20.06 -11.62 1.08
C GLY A 74 -18.77 -12.12 0.43
N THR A 75 -18.28 -11.35 -0.56
CA THR A 75 -17.10 -11.72 -1.33
C THR A 75 -15.85 -11.09 -0.73
N TRP A 76 -14.87 -11.91 -0.40
CA TRP A 76 -13.60 -11.48 0.17
C TRP A 76 -12.47 -11.55 -0.86
N ARG A 77 -11.54 -10.60 -0.77
CA ARG A 77 -10.36 -10.54 -1.63
C ARG A 77 -9.11 -10.64 -0.80
N GLU A 78 -8.13 -11.36 -1.31
CA GLU A 78 -6.84 -11.50 -0.66
C GLU A 78 -6.15 -10.15 -0.47
N GLU A 79 -5.50 -10.03 0.68
CA GLU A 79 -4.64 -8.92 1.06
C GLU A 79 -3.23 -9.46 1.34
N ALA A 80 -2.23 -8.58 1.25
CA ALA A 80 -0.88 -8.86 1.71
C ALA A 80 -0.87 -9.51 3.12
N PRO A 81 -0.32 -10.74 3.27
CA PRO A 81 -0.28 -11.44 4.56
C PRO A 81 0.65 -10.75 5.56
N ILE A 82 0.52 -11.13 6.83
CA ILE A 82 1.39 -10.72 7.95
C ILE A 82 2.07 -11.98 8.46
N ALA A 83 3.34 -12.19 8.09
CA ALA A 83 4.03 -13.46 8.30
C ALA A 83 3.18 -14.68 7.87
N SER A 84 2.77 -15.54 8.81
CA SER A 84 1.92 -16.72 8.59
C SER A 84 0.41 -16.42 8.54
N VAL A 85 0.00 -15.21 8.94
CA VAL A 85 -1.40 -14.79 9.02
C VAL A 85 -1.89 -14.32 7.66
N LYS A 86 -2.88 -15.03 7.11
CA LYS A 86 -3.52 -14.65 5.84
C LYS A 86 -4.44 -13.46 6.05
N GLY A 87 -4.49 -12.57 5.06
CA GLY A 87 -5.31 -11.37 5.08
C GLY A 87 -6.34 -11.37 3.97
N SER A 88 -7.51 -10.81 4.25
CA SER A 88 -8.50 -10.50 3.24
C SER A 88 -9.30 -9.24 3.59
N TYR A 89 -9.92 -8.62 2.59
CA TYR A 89 -10.88 -7.54 2.80
C TYR A 89 -12.20 -7.83 2.09
N LEU A 90 -13.29 -7.38 2.68
CA LEU A 90 -14.62 -7.51 2.14
C LEU A 90 -14.79 -6.58 0.94
N ALA A 91 -15.22 -7.12 -0.20
CA ALA A 91 -15.53 -6.35 -1.40
C ALA A 91 -16.91 -5.68 -1.32
N ALA A 92 -17.18 -4.96 -0.22
CA ALA A 92 -18.42 -4.23 0.03
C ALA A 92 -18.18 -3.06 1.00
N ARG A 93 -19.15 -2.14 1.07
CA ARG A 93 -19.20 -1.05 2.06
C ARG A 93 -20.47 -1.19 2.92
N PRO A 94 -20.47 -2.12 3.89
CA PRO A 94 -21.63 -2.36 4.72
C PRO A 94 -21.77 -1.30 5.82
N LYS A 95 -22.87 -1.38 6.57
CA LYS A 95 -22.96 -0.80 7.89
C LYS A 95 -22.54 -1.84 8.93
N VAL A 96 -21.83 -1.37 9.96
CA VAL A 96 -21.51 -2.16 11.14
C VAL A 96 -21.81 -1.28 12.34
N MET A 97 -22.61 -1.78 13.29
CA MET A 97 -23.04 -1.01 14.46
C MET A 97 -23.84 0.26 14.05
N GLY A 98 -24.63 0.16 12.98
CA GLY A 98 -25.40 1.27 12.42
C GLY A 98 -24.57 2.31 11.67
N LEU A 99 -23.24 2.17 11.63
CA LEU A 99 -22.32 3.13 11.02
C LEU A 99 -21.76 2.60 9.70
N PRO A 100 -21.63 3.44 8.65
CA PRO A 100 -20.98 3.04 7.41
C PRO A 100 -19.51 2.65 7.66
N ALA A 101 -19.15 1.43 7.26
CA ALA A 101 -17.78 0.97 7.26
C ALA A 101 -17.10 1.35 5.94
N ILE A 102 -15.91 1.95 6.04
CA ILE A 102 -15.05 2.26 4.89
C ILE A 102 -14.37 0.99 4.37
N MET A 103 -13.96 0.11 5.30
CA MET A 103 -13.28 -1.14 4.99
C MET A 103 -13.49 -2.14 6.13
N VAL A 104 -13.71 -3.40 5.77
CA VAL A 104 -13.73 -4.54 6.70
C VAL A 104 -12.65 -5.51 6.26
N GLN A 105 -11.73 -5.83 7.15
CA GLN A 105 -10.63 -6.76 6.93
C GLN A 105 -10.75 -7.96 7.86
N ALA A 106 -10.33 -9.12 7.39
CA ALA A 106 -10.28 -10.35 8.16
C ALA A 106 -8.85 -10.90 8.14
N ARG A 107 -8.45 -11.47 9.26
CA ARG A 107 -7.19 -12.19 9.45
C ARG A 107 -7.51 -13.65 9.75
N HIS A 108 -6.76 -14.54 9.12
CA HIS A 108 -6.92 -15.97 9.30
C HIS A 108 -5.59 -16.59 9.72
N ARG A 109 -5.63 -17.36 10.80
CA ARG A 109 -4.51 -18.18 11.30
C ARG A 109 -4.91 -19.63 11.19
N GLU A 110 -4.09 -20.43 10.52
CA GLU A 110 -4.34 -21.87 10.33
C GLU A 110 -5.75 -22.18 9.76
N GLY A 111 -6.25 -21.30 8.88
CA GLY A 111 -7.58 -21.44 8.26
C GLY A 111 -8.76 -20.99 9.13
N LYS A 112 -8.53 -20.57 10.38
CA LYS A 112 -9.56 -20.06 11.28
C LYS A 112 -9.56 -18.54 11.32
N LEU A 113 -10.72 -17.94 11.55
CA LEU A 113 -10.85 -16.50 11.77
C LEU A 113 -10.12 -16.12 13.07
N ASP A 114 -9.10 -15.28 12.93
CA ASP A 114 -8.25 -14.82 14.03
C ASP A 114 -8.71 -13.44 14.53
N SER A 115 -8.98 -12.53 13.60
CA SER A 115 -9.45 -11.19 13.92
C SER A 115 -10.17 -10.51 12.76
N LEU A 116 -11.01 -9.53 13.09
CA LEU A 116 -11.61 -8.58 12.15
C LEU A 116 -11.13 -7.17 12.47
N ALA A 117 -10.92 -6.36 11.44
CA ALA A 117 -10.64 -4.93 11.57
C ALA A 117 -11.64 -4.13 10.72
N ILE A 118 -12.40 -3.26 11.36
CA ILE A 118 -13.43 -2.43 10.72
C ILE A 118 -13.00 -0.97 10.83
N THR A 119 -12.75 -0.34 9.69
CA THR A 119 -12.40 1.09 9.61
C THR A 119 -13.64 1.91 9.32
N PHE A 120 -13.94 2.89 10.18
CA PHE A 120 -15.08 3.81 10.03
C PHE A 120 -14.67 5.20 9.54
N ALA A 121 -13.43 5.61 9.82
CA ALA A 121 -12.87 6.86 9.32
C ALA A 121 -11.40 6.66 8.98
N ASP A 122 -10.98 7.11 7.80
CA ASP A 122 -9.59 7.15 7.36
C ASP A 122 -9.33 8.45 6.57
N ALA A 123 -8.47 9.31 7.11
CA ALA A 123 -8.06 10.55 6.48
C ALA A 123 -7.25 10.30 5.19
N GLY A 124 -6.47 9.22 5.11
CA GLY A 124 -5.71 8.88 3.91
C GLY A 124 -6.62 8.73 2.69
N SER A 125 -7.69 7.95 2.82
CA SER A 125 -8.70 7.76 1.78
C SER A 125 -9.53 9.03 1.55
N TYR A 126 -9.92 9.75 2.61
CA TYR A 126 -10.76 10.94 2.47
C TYR A 126 -10.06 12.10 1.75
N PHE A 127 -8.79 12.36 2.09
CA PHE A 127 -8.01 13.46 1.49
C PHE A 127 -7.30 13.04 0.20
N GLY A 128 -6.79 11.81 0.12
CA GLY A 128 -6.05 11.27 -1.03
C GLY A 128 -4.86 12.15 -1.44
N TYR A 129 -4.46 12.08 -2.71
CA TYR A 129 -3.73 13.19 -3.33
C TYR A 129 -4.69 14.37 -3.47
N PHE A 130 -4.43 15.44 -2.72
CA PHE A 130 -5.20 16.68 -2.81
C PHE A 130 -4.85 17.45 -4.09
N ASN A 131 -5.41 16.98 -5.22
CA ASN A 131 -5.17 17.51 -6.56
C ASN A 131 -6.48 18.07 -7.13
N GLU A 132 -6.95 19.18 -6.55
CA GLU A 132 -8.16 19.84 -7.03
C GLU A 132 -7.87 20.73 -8.24
N LYS A 133 -8.69 20.59 -9.29
CA LYS A 133 -8.70 21.53 -10.40
C LYS A 133 -9.17 22.90 -9.89
N LEU A 134 -8.27 23.88 -9.96
CA LEU A 134 -8.56 25.26 -9.59
C LEU A 134 -9.22 26.01 -10.75
N PRO A 135 -9.98 27.09 -10.45
CA PRO A 135 -10.49 27.98 -11.49
C PRO A 135 -9.36 28.51 -12.38
N PRO A 136 -9.59 28.59 -13.71
CA PRO A 136 -8.63 29.20 -14.62
C PRO A 136 -8.46 30.70 -14.31
N GLY A 137 -7.32 31.28 -14.72
CA GLY A 137 -7.07 32.73 -14.59
C GLY A 137 -6.61 33.21 -13.21
N LEU A 138 -6.45 32.33 -12.23
CA LEU A 138 -5.90 32.69 -10.92
C LEU A 138 -4.38 32.85 -10.96
N SER A 139 -3.85 33.92 -10.35
CA SER A 139 -2.42 34.06 -10.08
C SER A 139 -1.93 32.97 -9.10
N PRO A 140 -0.62 32.64 -9.05
CA PRO A 140 -0.09 31.64 -8.12
C PRO A 140 -0.48 31.88 -6.66
N ARG A 141 -0.52 33.15 -6.21
CA ARG A 141 -0.93 33.51 -4.85
C ARG A 141 -2.42 33.24 -4.61
N GLN A 142 -3.27 33.54 -5.59
CA GLN A 142 -4.71 33.25 -5.50
C GLN A 142 -4.98 31.75 -5.55
N GLN A 143 -4.25 31.00 -6.38
CA GLN A 143 -4.31 29.54 -6.42
C GLN A 143 -4.00 28.94 -5.04
N GLN A 144 -2.92 29.40 -4.41
CA GLN A 144 -2.55 28.95 -3.07
C GLN A 144 -3.63 29.29 -2.03
N ALA A 145 -4.15 30.52 -2.05
CA ALA A 145 -5.20 30.93 -1.11
C ALA A 145 -6.49 30.10 -1.29
N GLU A 146 -6.88 29.82 -2.52
CA GLU A 146 -8.06 29.00 -2.83
C GLU A 146 -7.86 27.53 -2.40
N LEU A 147 -6.68 26.94 -2.65
CA LEU A 147 -6.35 25.60 -2.14
C LEU A 147 -6.43 25.53 -0.62
N GLN A 148 -5.89 26.53 0.08
CA GLN A 148 -5.94 26.57 1.55
C GLN A 148 -7.38 26.68 2.05
N ARG A 149 -8.21 27.53 1.43
CA ARG A 149 -9.62 27.70 1.77
C ARG A 149 -10.40 26.40 1.60
N ARG A 150 -10.24 25.72 0.46
CA ARG A 150 -10.92 24.43 0.19
C ARG A 150 -10.44 23.32 1.11
N LEU A 151 -9.14 23.26 1.36
CA LEU A 151 -8.57 22.30 2.29
C LEU A 151 -9.11 22.51 3.70
N ALA A 152 -9.21 23.76 4.17
CA ALA A 152 -9.77 24.09 5.47
C ALA A 152 -11.25 23.66 5.58
N ALA A 153 -12.06 23.93 4.56
CA ALA A 153 -13.46 23.48 4.51
C ALA A 153 -13.56 21.94 4.54
N LYS A 154 -12.76 21.25 3.74
CA LYS A 154 -12.69 19.78 3.70
C LYS A 154 -12.24 19.19 5.05
N GLN A 155 -11.29 19.84 5.71
CA GLN A 155 -10.83 19.49 7.06
C GLN A 155 -11.93 19.65 8.10
N GLN A 156 -12.69 20.75 8.06
CA GLN A 156 -13.82 20.96 8.96
C GLN A 156 -14.91 19.89 8.77
N GLN A 157 -15.25 19.57 7.52
CA GLN A 157 -16.20 18.49 7.21
C GLN A 157 -15.72 17.14 7.76
N PHE A 158 -14.45 16.80 7.54
CA PHE A 158 -13.87 15.56 8.06
C PHE A 158 -13.90 15.52 9.59
N SER A 159 -13.50 16.61 10.27
CA SER A 159 -13.50 16.68 11.73
C SER A 159 -14.91 16.54 12.32
N SER A 160 -15.94 17.10 11.66
CA SER A 160 -17.34 16.92 12.07
C SER A 160 -17.79 15.46 11.91
N PHE A 161 -17.55 14.87 10.73
CA PHE A 161 -17.84 13.46 10.47
C PHE A 161 -17.13 12.53 11.45
N PHE A 162 -15.84 12.76 11.70
CA PHE A 162 -15.01 11.98 12.60
C PHE A 162 -15.57 12.01 14.03
N ARG A 163 -15.85 13.21 14.57
CA ARG A 163 -16.39 13.36 15.92
C ARG A 163 -17.73 12.67 16.07
N LYS A 164 -18.64 12.84 15.11
CA LYS A 164 -19.95 12.19 15.12
C LYS A 164 -19.80 10.66 15.13
N THR A 165 -18.96 10.13 14.23
CA THR A 165 -18.69 8.70 14.12
C THR A 165 -18.07 8.13 15.39
N GLU A 166 -17.09 8.83 15.98
CA GLU A 166 -16.44 8.43 17.23
C GLU A 166 -17.44 8.37 18.39
N THR A 167 -18.25 9.42 18.57
CA THR A 167 -19.25 9.49 19.64
C THR A 167 -20.27 8.37 19.49
N THR A 168 -20.89 8.24 18.30
CA THR A 168 -21.90 7.20 18.05
C THR A 168 -21.33 5.80 18.25
N LEU A 169 -20.12 5.51 17.74
CA LEU A 169 -19.52 4.19 17.92
C LEU A 169 -19.23 3.90 19.40
N LYS A 170 -18.76 4.89 20.18
CA LYS A 170 -18.54 4.74 21.63
C LYS A 170 -19.85 4.50 22.38
N ASP A 171 -20.94 5.18 22.00
CA ASP A 171 -22.27 4.97 22.57
C ASP A 171 -22.77 3.56 22.26
N THR A 172 -22.76 3.15 20.99
CA THR A 172 -23.21 1.82 20.57
C THR A 172 -22.39 0.70 21.21
N LEU A 173 -21.06 0.85 21.32
CA LEU A 173 -20.23 -0.13 22.00
C LEU A 173 -20.56 -0.22 23.50
N ARG A 174 -20.86 0.90 24.17
CA ARG A 174 -21.30 0.88 25.58
C ARG A 174 -22.61 0.14 25.76
N GLU A 175 -23.58 0.36 24.88
CA GLU A 175 -24.89 -0.31 24.92
C GLU A 175 -24.78 -1.81 24.62
N LEU A 176 -23.87 -2.19 23.72
CA LEU A 176 -23.68 -3.57 23.28
C LEU A 176 -22.97 -4.46 24.32
N THR A 177 -22.21 -3.87 25.24
CA THR A 177 -21.32 -4.61 26.13
C THR A 177 -21.75 -4.57 27.58
N GLU A 178 -21.67 -5.71 28.26
CA GLU A 178 -22.12 -5.88 29.64
C GLU A 178 -21.14 -5.31 30.66
N LYS A 179 -19.85 -5.25 30.30
CA LYS A 179 -18.76 -4.86 31.21
C LYS A 179 -18.32 -3.43 30.92
N ARG A 180 -17.87 -2.75 31.98
CA ARG A 180 -17.24 -1.43 31.85
C ARG A 180 -16.01 -1.53 30.92
N PRO A 181 -15.87 -0.63 29.93
CA PRO A 181 -14.72 -0.61 29.05
C PRO A 181 -13.43 -0.32 29.83
N ARG A 182 -12.30 -0.78 29.27
CA ARG A 182 -10.96 -0.64 29.87
C ARG A 182 -10.04 0.11 28.93
N ASP A 183 -9.35 1.13 29.45
CA ASP A 183 -8.27 1.79 28.72
C ASP A 183 -7.04 0.87 28.67
N ASN A 184 -6.42 0.79 27.50
CA ASN A 184 -5.28 -0.10 27.24
C ASN A 184 -4.43 0.48 26.10
N HIS A 185 -3.35 -0.22 25.73
CA HIS A 185 -2.55 0.15 24.57
C HIS A 185 -2.00 -1.04 23.80
N ILE A 186 -1.60 -0.79 22.55
CA ILE A 186 -0.82 -1.70 21.70
C ILE A 186 0.52 -1.03 21.36
N GLY A 187 1.62 -1.76 21.42
CA GLY A 187 2.94 -1.34 20.96
C GLY A 187 3.91 -0.99 22.08
N LYS A 188 5.15 -1.43 21.93
CA LYS A 188 6.23 -1.26 22.91
C LYS A 188 6.91 0.10 22.79
N THR A 189 7.03 0.60 21.57
CA THR A 189 7.71 1.86 21.24
C THR A 189 6.76 3.03 21.44
N ARG A 190 7.28 4.13 21.99
CA ARG A 190 6.49 5.35 22.20
C ARG A 190 5.88 5.89 20.90
N THR A 191 6.57 5.72 19.77
CA THR A 191 6.12 6.23 18.48
C THR A 191 4.95 5.42 17.91
N LEU A 192 4.93 4.09 18.08
CA LEU A 192 3.88 3.23 17.55
C LEU A 192 2.82 2.86 18.58
N ARG A 193 2.93 3.34 19.83
CA ARG A 193 1.94 3.09 20.87
C ARG A 193 0.57 3.63 20.45
N ALA A 194 -0.40 2.73 20.33
CA ALA A 194 -1.81 3.04 20.15
C ALA A 194 -2.51 2.97 21.49
N GLU A 195 -3.10 4.08 21.94
CA GLU A 195 -4.11 4.03 23.01
C GLU A 195 -5.40 3.45 22.44
N VAL A 196 -6.01 2.53 23.18
CA VAL A 196 -7.21 1.80 22.78
C VAL A 196 -8.17 1.64 23.94
N ILE A 197 -9.44 1.46 23.63
CA ILE A 197 -10.50 1.17 24.61
C ILE A 197 -11.04 -0.22 24.32
N ASP A 198 -10.89 -1.12 25.27
CA ASP A 198 -11.33 -2.51 25.17
C ASP A 198 -12.74 -2.65 25.76
N TYR A 199 -13.68 -3.06 24.91
CA TYR A 199 -15.03 -3.49 25.28
C TYR A 199 -15.12 -5.03 25.17
N GLN A 200 -16.10 -5.66 25.82
CA GLN A 200 -16.29 -7.11 25.78
C GLN A 200 -17.76 -7.49 25.55
N LYS A 201 -18.01 -8.36 24.56
CA LYS A 201 -19.31 -8.98 24.29
C LYS A 201 -19.12 -10.50 24.25
N GLY A 202 -19.66 -11.24 25.23
CA GLY A 202 -19.41 -12.67 25.35
C GLY A 202 -17.91 -12.99 25.40
N ASN A 203 -17.44 -13.87 24.50
CA ASN A 203 -16.02 -14.23 24.36
C ASN A 203 -15.25 -13.37 23.34
N LEU A 204 -15.83 -12.28 22.85
CA LEU A 204 -15.20 -11.36 21.93
C LEU A 204 -14.77 -10.08 22.64
N ALA A 205 -13.56 -9.64 22.33
CA ALA A 205 -13.08 -8.31 22.63
C ALA A 205 -13.28 -7.39 21.42
N LEU A 206 -13.77 -6.21 21.73
CA LEU A 206 -14.11 -5.13 20.80
C LEU A 206 -13.20 -3.96 21.15
N ARG A 207 -12.04 -3.89 20.49
CA ARG A 207 -11.00 -2.91 20.77
C ARG A 207 -11.11 -1.71 19.85
N LEU A 208 -11.51 -0.59 20.40
CA LEU A 208 -11.64 0.68 19.68
C LEU A 208 -10.30 1.43 19.67
N LEU A 209 -9.79 1.72 18.48
CA LEU A 209 -8.64 2.56 18.22
C LEU A 209 -9.09 3.88 17.58
N VAL A 210 -8.70 5.00 18.18
CA VAL A 210 -8.98 6.36 17.68
C VAL A 210 -7.68 7.14 17.58
N GLY A 211 -7.23 7.40 16.34
CA GLY A 211 -5.95 8.06 16.07
C GLY A 211 -6.10 9.49 15.57
N ASN A 212 -5.90 10.48 16.44
CA ASN A 212 -5.64 11.90 16.12
C ASN A 212 -6.48 12.53 14.98
N GLN A 213 -7.81 12.34 14.97
CA GLN A 213 -8.67 12.78 13.84
C GLN A 213 -8.15 12.32 12.47
N ARG A 214 -7.68 11.08 12.38
CA ARG A 214 -7.22 10.44 11.15
C ARG A 214 -7.79 9.06 10.97
N LEU A 215 -7.83 8.26 12.04
CA LEU A 215 -8.30 6.87 11.98
C LEU A 215 -9.31 6.57 13.09
N ILE A 216 -10.44 5.95 12.74
CA ILE A 216 -11.32 5.25 13.69
C ILE A 216 -11.41 3.81 13.22
N ARG A 217 -10.99 2.88 14.07
CA ARG A 217 -10.99 1.45 13.77
C ARG A 217 -11.44 0.64 14.97
N LEU A 218 -12.29 -0.34 14.71
CA LEU A 218 -12.67 -1.38 15.68
C LEU A 218 -11.96 -2.68 15.30
N LEU A 219 -11.21 -3.24 16.24
CA LEU A 219 -10.66 -4.58 16.13
C LEU A 219 -11.57 -5.54 16.91
N ILE A 220 -11.94 -6.66 16.30
CA ILE A 220 -12.73 -7.71 16.92
C ILE A 220 -11.89 -8.98 16.93
N GLN A 221 -11.77 -9.64 18.08
CA GLN A 221 -11.01 -10.88 18.24
C GLN A 221 -11.50 -11.63 19.48
N PRO A 222 -11.23 -12.94 19.60
CA PRO A 222 -11.47 -13.67 20.84
C PRO A 222 -10.70 -13.06 22.02
N VAL A 223 -11.28 -13.06 23.22
CA VAL A 223 -10.67 -12.45 24.41
C VAL A 223 -9.30 -13.06 24.71
N ASP A 224 -9.14 -14.37 24.54
CA ASP A 224 -7.90 -15.09 24.82
C ASP A 224 -6.79 -14.84 23.78
N SER A 225 -7.15 -14.27 22.62
CA SER A 225 -6.20 -13.94 21.55
C SER A 225 -5.67 -12.50 21.61
N ILE A 226 -6.16 -11.70 22.56
CA ILE A 226 -5.76 -10.29 22.66
C ILE A 226 -4.28 -10.17 23.03
N THR A 227 -3.53 -9.42 22.22
CA THR A 227 -2.16 -9.00 22.52
C THR A 227 -2.05 -7.49 22.76
N ARG A 228 -1.01 -7.07 23.48
CA ARG A 228 -0.58 -5.64 23.59
C ARG A 228 0.59 -5.32 22.66
N GLU A 229 0.98 -6.26 21.81
CA GLU A 229 2.11 -6.12 20.91
C GLU A 229 1.63 -6.00 19.47
N TRP A 230 2.38 -5.24 18.66
CA TRP A 230 2.17 -5.25 17.20
C TRP A 230 2.74 -6.51 16.57
N LEU A 231 3.80 -7.06 17.16
CA LEU A 231 4.44 -8.27 16.67
C LEU A 231 3.53 -9.47 16.92
N ASP A 232 3.41 -10.30 15.89
CA ASP A 232 2.61 -11.52 15.92
C ASP A 232 3.09 -12.46 17.06
N THR A 233 2.14 -13.10 17.74
CA THR A 233 2.42 -13.97 18.89
C THR A 233 3.43 -15.06 18.57
N ASP A 234 3.38 -15.64 17.38
CA ASP A 234 4.29 -16.70 16.93
C ASP A 234 5.72 -16.18 16.83
N ARG A 235 5.90 -14.89 16.55
CA ARG A 235 7.20 -14.21 16.45
C ARG A 235 7.69 -13.76 17.82
N CYS A 236 6.81 -13.26 18.67
CA CYS A 236 7.14 -12.83 20.03
C CYS A 236 7.69 -13.98 20.89
N ALA A 237 7.19 -15.20 20.66
CA ALA A 237 7.64 -16.39 21.38
C ALA A 237 9.05 -16.89 20.96
N MET A 238 9.64 -16.32 19.90
CA MET A 238 10.92 -16.76 19.35
C MET A 238 12.11 -15.99 19.92
N SER A 239 13.26 -16.64 20.04
CA SER A 239 14.53 -15.95 20.27
C SER A 239 14.96 -15.15 19.03
N THR A 240 15.80 -14.13 19.21
CA THR A 240 16.40 -13.36 18.11
C THR A 240 17.09 -14.27 17.09
N SER A 241 17.86 -15.27 17.54
CA SER A 241 18.55 -16.22 16.66
C SER A 241 17.59 -17.11 15.86
N ALA A 242 16.42 -17.44 16.41
CA ALA A 242 15.40 -18.19 15.69
C ALA A 242 14.67 -17.31 14.67
N LEU A 243 14.42 -16.03 14.98
CA LEU A 243 13.88 -15.05 14.03
C LEU A 243 14.85 -14.81 12.86
N SER A 244 16.14 -14.60 13.15
CA SER A 244 17.18 -14.44 12.12
C SER A 244 17.20 -15.61 11.14
N ARG A 245 17.14 -16.86 11.64
CA ARG A 245 17.06 -18.06 10.79
C ARG A 245 15.83 -18.10 9.90
N ILE A 246 14.69 -17.57 10.36
CA ILE A 246 13.50 -17.48 9.50
C ILE A 246 13.74 -16.47 8.36
N TYR A 247 14.36 -15.33 8.64
CA TYR A 247 14.63 -14.34 7.60
C TYR A 247 15.68 -14.85 6.60
N GLU A 248 16.80 -15.39 7.07
CA GLU A 248 17.83 -16.02 6.24
C GLU A 248 17.26 -17.13 5.36
N GLY A 249 16.35 -17.96 5.90
CA GLY A 249 15.68 -19.02 5.15
C GLY A 249 14.74 -18.55 4.04
N ARG A 250 14.44 -17.25 3.94
CA ARG A 250 13.66 -16.64 2.85
C ARG A 250 14.52 -16.11 1.70
N VAL A 251 15.85 -16.20 1.85
CA VAL A 251 16.80 -15.80 0.81
C VAL A 251 16.98 -16.96 -0.17
N THR A 252 16.72 -16.72 -1.44
CA THR A 252 16.97 -17.68 -2.52
C THR A 252 18.05 -17.17 -3.47
N LYS A 253 18.72 -18.13 -4.12
CA LYS A 253 19.83 -17.91 -5.05
C LYS A 253 19.58 -18.69 -6.34
N PRO A 254 18.65 -18.22 -7.20
CA PRO A 254 18.39 -18.87 -8.48
C PRO A 254 19.64 -18.91 -9.38
N ASP A 255 19.66 -19.84 -10.33
CA ASP A 255 20.81 -20.10 -11.23
C ASP A 255 21.22 -18.88 -12.10
N ASN A 256 20.36 -17.85 -12.17
CA ASN A 256 20.67 -16.61 -12.89
C ASN A 256 21.67 -15.69 -12.15
N GLY A 257 22.09 -16.09 -10.94
CA GLY A 257 23.05 -15.40 -10.08
C GLY A 257 22.45 -14.27 -9.25
N ASP A 258 21.14 -14.10 -9.22
CA ASP A 258 20.48 -13.17 -8.30
C ASP A 258 20.50 -13.74 -6.87
N VAL A 259 20.48 -12.84 -5.89
CA VAL A 259 20.19 -13.15 -4.48
C VAL A 259 18.94 -12.37 -4.12
N LEU A 260 17.88 -13.05 -3.65
CA LEU A 260 16.54 -12.48 -3.53
C LEU A 260 15.82 -12.91 -2.25
N ILE A 261 15.04 -12.01 -1.68
CA ILE A 261 14.01 -12.31 -0.68
C ILE A 261 12.70 -12.60 -1.44
N GLU A 262 12.20 -13.83 -1.38
CA GLU A 262 11.01 -14.24 -2.18
C GLU A 262 9.67 -13.77 -1.62
N THR A 263 9.56 -13.65 -0.30
CA THR A 263 8.24 -13.57 0.37
C THR A 263 7.87 -12.18 0.86
N LEU A 264 8.33 -11.10 0.22
CA LEU A 264 7.94 -9.74 0.63
C LEU A 264 6.52 -9.43 0.11
N PRO A 265 5.51 -9.28 0.99
CA PRO A 265 4.16 -8.98 0.54
C PRO A 265 4.08 -7.54 0.00
N ILE A 266 3.52 -7.37 -1.20
CA ILE A 266 3.30 -6.05 -1.79
C ILE A 266 2.03 -5.44 -1.19
N VAL A 267 2.15 -4.24 -0.63
CA VAL A 267 1.02 -3.48 -0.08
C VAL A 267 0.72 -2.30 -1.01
N PRO A 268 -0.34 -2.38 -1.84
CA PRO A 268 -0.66 -1.33 -2.81
C PRO A 268 -1.00 0.00 -2.12
N GLN A 269 -0.36 1.10 -2.51
CA GLN A 269 -0.67 2.43 -1.93
C GLN A 269 -1.91 3.12 -2.49
N GLY A 270 -2.42 2.63 -3.63
CA GLY A 270 -3.49 3.29 -4.37
C GLY A 270 -3.23 4.78 -4.64
N TYR A 271 -4.26 5.61 -4.46
CA TYR A 271 -4.25 7.07 -4.65
C TYR A 271 -3.92 7.84 -3.35
N LYS A 272 -3.26 7.21 -2.37
CA LYS A 272 -2.75 7.91 -1.17
C LYS A 272 -1.31 8.39 -1.41
N PRO A 273 -0.89 9.56 -0.88
CA PRO A 273 0.50 10.05 -0.96
C PRO A 273 1.45 9.29 0.00
N TYR A 274 1.30 7.98 0.09
CA TYR A 274 1.80 7.12 1.16
C TYR A 274 2.94 6.20 0.73
N CYS A 275 3.64 6.46 -0.39
CA CYS A 275 4.73 5.59 -0.87
C CYS A 275 5.68 5.14 0.25
N GLY A 276 6.21 6.08 1.06
CA GLY A 276 7.08 5.76 2.20
C GLY A 276 6.40 5.05 3.38
N LEU A 277 5.08 5.14 3.53
CA LEU A 277 4.32 4.39 4.54
C LEU A 277 4.02 2.98 4.05
N ASN A 278 3.54 2.81 2.81
CA ASN A 278 3.27 1.50 2.22
C ASN A 278 4.52 0.63 2.12
N THR A 279 5.67 1.19 1.71
CA THR A 279 6.94 0.43 1.71
C THR A 279 7.37 0.03 3.12
N LEU A 280 7.09 0.87 4.12
CA LEU A 280 7.34 0.53 5.52
C LEU A 280 6.36 -0.55 6.00
N THR A 281 5.09 -0.51 5.59
CA THR A 281 4.11 -1.57 5.86
C THR A 281 4.55 -2.90 5.25
N MET A 282 5.10 -2.90 4.02
CA MET A 282 5.64 -4.12 3.39
C MET A 282 6.73 -4.76 4.26
N ALA A 283 7.68 -3.97 4.76
CA ALA A 283 8.71 -4.44 5.68
C ALA A 283 8.12 -4.89 7.03
N ALA A 284 7.22 -4.08 7.62
CA ALA A 284 6.57 -4.39 8.89
C ALA A 284 5.82 -5.72 8.86
N ARG A 285 5.00 -5.96 7.83
CA ARG A 285 4.25 -7.22 7.66
C ARG A 285 5.17 -8.41 7.39
N TYR A 286 6.27 -8.20 6.68
CA TYR A 286 7.30 -9.22 6.48
C TYR A 286 7.97 -9.65 7.80
N PHE A 287 8.17 -8.71 8.71
CA PHE A 287 8.65 -8.99 10.07
C PHE A 287 7.57 -9.55 11.00
N GLY A 288 6.31 -9.62 10.55
CA GLY A 288 5.18 -10.12 11.34
C GLY A 288 4.51 -9.08 12.22
N LEU A 289 4.65 -7.80 11.92
CA LEU A 289 3.93 -6.74 12.63
C LEU A 289 2.54 -6.55 12.03
N HIS A 290 1.52 -6.53 12.89
CA HIS A 290 0.12 -6.21 12.60
C HIS A 290 -0.09 -4.70 12.41
N LEU A 291 0.67 -4.13 11.49
CA LEU A 291 0.65 -2.72 11.13
C LEU A 291 0.14 -2.52 9.70
N ASP A 292 -0.49 -1.37 9.47
CA ASP A 292 -0.84 -0.88 8.15
C ASP A 292 -0.47 0.58 7.98
N GLU A 293 -0.55 1.05 6.74
CA GLU A 293 -0.18 2.41 6.37
C GLU A 293 -1.06 3.47 7.05
N ASP A 294 -2.29 3.12 7.42
CA ASP A 294 -3.23 4.04 8.06
C ASP A 294 -2.82 4.32 9.51
N TRP A 295 -2.47 3.28 10.30
CA TRP A 295 -1.91 3.51 11.64
C TRP A 295 -0.54 4.18 11.57
N LEU A 296 0.32 3.78 10.63
CA LEU A 296 1.61 4.45 10.45
C LEU A 296 1.46 5.93 10.09
N ALA A 297 0.39 6.32 9.37
CA ALA A 297 0.07 7.72 9.12
C ALA A 297 -0.32 8.47 10.39
N VAL A 298 -1.06 7.84 11.31
CA VAL A 298 -1.36 8.40 12.64
C VAL A 298 -0.07 8.60 13.43
N ALA A 299 0.71 7.53 13.60
CA ALA A 299 1.94 7.52 14.38
C ALA A 299 2.98 8.51 13.81
N GLY A 300 3.04 8.62 12.48
CA GLY A 300 3.92 9.53 11.75
C GLY A 300 3.48 10.98 11.75
N LYS A 301 2.33 11.30 12.36
CA LYS A 301 1.72 12.64 12.34
C LYS A 301 1.58 13.16 10.91
N PHE A 302 1.11 12.30 10.01
CA PHE A 302 0.95 12.65 8.60
C PHE A 302 -0.03 13.83 8.47
N GLN A 303 0.26 14.74 7.55
CA GLN A 303 -0.56 15.93 7.32
C GLN A 303 -1.60 15.69 6.22
N ASN A 304 -2.80 16.26 6.35
CA ASN A 304 -3.86 16.12 5.34
C ASN A 304 -3.68 17.03 4.12
N THR A 305 -2.44 17.27 3.70
CA THR A 305 -2.10 18.26 2.65
C THR A 305 -1.81 17.62 1.29
N GLY A 306 -2.02 16.30 1.14
CA GLY A 306 -1.67 15.56 -0.07
C GLY A 306 -0.16 15.31 -0.23
N SER A 307 0.66 15.61 0.79
CA SER A 307 2.10 15.44 0.80
C SER A 307 2.59 14.88 2.13
N ALA A 308 3.70 14.14 2.12
CA ALA A 308 4.39 13.69 3.32
C ALA A 308 5.17 14.82 4.04
N ALA A 309 5.24 16.02 3.46
CA ALA A 309 5.93 17.17 4.07
C ALA A 309 5.40 17.47 5.49
N GLY A 310 6.32 17.71 6.42
CA GLY A 310 6.01 17.95 7.84
C GLY A 310 5.73 16.69 8.68
N SER A 311 5.72 15.51 8.07
CA SER A 311 5.50 14.23 8.77
C SER A 311 6.79 13.70 9.42
N GLN A 312 6.68 12.98 10.53
CA GLN A 312 7.82 12.42 11.28
C GLN A 312 8.24 11.01 10.79
N LEU A 313 8.20 10.80 9.48
CA LEU A 313 8.33 9.47 8.87
C LEU A 313 9.65 8.76 9.17
N PRO A 314 10.85 9.40 9.14
CA PRO A 314 12.10 8.67 9.39
C PRO A 314 12.16 8.00 10.77
N ARG A 315 11.50 8.57 11.78
CA ARG A 315 11.44 7.98 13.14
C ARG A 315 10.57 6.72 13.18
N LEU A 316 9.59 6.59 12.29
CA LEU A 316 8.75 5.39 12.21
C LEU A 316 9.55 4.16 11.82
N TYR A 317 10.52 4.29 10.92
CA TYR A 317 11.33 3.15 10.48
C TYR A 317 12.06 2.51 11.66
N LEU A 318 12.65 3.35 12.54
CA LEU A 318 13.34 2.85 13.74
C LEU A 318 12.34 2.22 14.71
N ALA A 319 11.17 2.84 14.90
CA ALA A 319 10.13 2.28 15.76
C ALA A 319 9.65 0.90 15.24
N VAL A 320 9.42 0.76 13.93
CA VAL A 320 9.06 -0.50 13.29
C VAL A 320 10.14 -1.55 13.48
N ALA A 321 11.42 -1.21 13.27
CA ALA A 321 12.52 -2.12 13.54
C ALA A 321 12.50 -2.60 14.99
N ARG A 322 12.33 -1.69 15.96
CA ARG A 322 12.33 -2.00 17.39
C ARG A 322 11.11 -2.82 17.83
N GLU A 323 9.92 -2.59 17.27
CA GLU A 323 8.76 -3.48 17.52
C GLU A 323 9.02 -4.90 17.01
N ALA A 324 9.80 -5.05 15.94
CA ALA A 324 10.19 -6.34 15.37
C ALA A 324 11.45 -6.94 16.01
N SER A 325 11.96 -6.36 17.11
CA SER A 325 13.22 -6.78 17.76
C SER A 325 14.45 -6.72 16.83
N LEU A 326 14.46 -5.76 15.90
CA LEU A 326 15.55 -5.44 14.99
C LEU A 326 16.15 -4.07 15.32
N ASP A 327 17.31 -3.78 14.74
CA ASP A 327 17.88 -2.44 14.66
C ASP A 327 17.76 -1.85 13.25
N LEU A 328 18.09 -0.56 13.12
CA LEU A 328 18.02 0.17 11.87
C LEU A 328 19.23 1.08 11.67
N HIS A 329 19.91 0.88 10.55
CA HIS A 329 20.88 1.84 10.05
C HIS A 329 20.22 2.74 9.00
N LYS A 330 20.09 4.04 9.33
CA LYS A 330 19.64 5.08 8.40
C LYS A 330 20.87 5.75 7.75
N SER A 331 20.91 5.79 6.43
CA SER A 331 21.90 6.53 5.64
C SER A 331 21.22 7.56 4.75
N ASN A 332 21.92 8.63 4.36
CA ASN A 332 21.44 9.56 3.34
C ASN A 332 21.81 9.13 1.91
N ASP A 333 22.60 8.06 1.78
CA ASP A 333 23.02 7.47 0.51
C ASP A 333 22.62 6.00 0.42
N PHE A 334 22.68 5.44 -0.80
CA PHE A 334 22.57 4.00 -1.01
C PHE A 334 23.94 3.35 -1.22
N SER A 335 24.20 2.26 -0.49
CA SER A 335 25.41 1.45 -0.54
C SER A 335 25.05 0.03 -0.92
N LEU A 336 25.55 -0.43 -2.07
CA LEU A 336 25.34 -1.81 -2.51
C LEU A 336 25.91 -2.81 -1.50
N ASN A 337 27.03 -2.50 -0.85
CA ASN A 337 27.65 -3.40 0.13
C ASN A 337 26.79 -3.55 1.38
N GLU A 338 26.20 -2.47 1.90
CA GLU A 338 25.29 -2.55 3.04
C GLU A 338 23.98 -3.23 2.66
N ALA A 339 23.49 -2.98 1.43
CA ALA A 339 22.31 -3.68 0.92
C ALA A 339 22.53 -5.19 0.83
N ARG A 340 23.70 -5.64 0.35
CA ARG A 340 24.07 -7.06 0.30
C ARG A 340 24.03 -7.69 1.69
N LYS A 341 24.70 -7.08 2.68
CA LYS A 341 24.69 -7.58 4.07
C LYS A 341 23.28 -7.75 4.64
N SER A 342 22.40 -6.77 4.40
CA SER A 342 21.01 -6.82 4.85
C SER A 342 20.21 -7.92 4.12
N ILE A 343 20.33 -8.00 2.80
CA ILE A 343 19.62 -8.98 1.97
C ILE A 343 20.10 -10.41 2.23
N ASP A 344 21.40 -10.61 2.45
CA ASP A 344 21.98 -11.93 2.79
C ASP A 344 21.43 -12.46 4.12
N GLN A 345 21.01 -11.57 5.03
CA GLN A 345 20.32 -11.89 6.28
C GLN A 345 18.79 -11.99 6.11
N GLY A 346 18.29 -11.88 4.87
CA GLY A 346 16.87 -11.90 4.56
C GLY A 346 16.12 -10.65 5.00
N LEU A 347 16.81 -9.51 5.16
CA LEU A 347 16.19 -8.26 5.56
C LEU A 347 16.08 -7.32 4.34
N PRO A 348 14.87 -6.84 4.00
CA PRO A 348 14.70 -5.93 2.86
C PRO A 348 15.27 -4.55 3.19
N VAL A 349 15.60 -3.77 2.16
CA VAL A 349 16.12 -2.40 2.33
C VAL A 349 15.12 -1.42 1.73
N VAL A 350 14.69 -0.42 2.51
CA VAL A 350 13.81 0.64 1.98
C VAL A 350 14.65 1.83 1.54
N VAL A 351 14.46 2.27 0.30
CA VAL A 351 15.20 3.38 -0.32
C VAL A 351 14.20 4.46 -0.70
N TRP A 352 14.39 5.65 -0.16
CA TRP A 352 13.71 6.85 -0.65
C TRP A 352 14.60 7.51 -1.70
N ARG A 353 14.03 7.71 -2.88
CA ARG A 353 14.75 8.13 -4.07
C ARG A 353 13.96 9.12 -4.91
N ARG A 354 14.67 9.77 -5.83
CA ARG A 354 14.11 10.55 -6.93
C ARG A 354 13.56 9.63 -7.99
N PHE A 355 12.43 10.01 -8.55
CA PHE A 355 11.62 9.17 -9.43
C PHE A 355 11.28 9.89 -10.73
N SER A 356 11.24 9.12 -11.83
CA SER A 356 10.59 9.55 -13.07
C SER A 356 9.86 8.38 -13.74
N GLY A 357 8.73 8.68 -14.37
CA GLY A 357 7.95 7.68 -15.11
C GLY A 357 8.71 7.07 -16.28
N ALA A 358 9.60 7.83 -16.92
CA ALA A 358 10.44 7.34 -18.02
C ALA A 358 11.43 6.26 -17.53
N ARG A 359 12.14 6.50 -16.42
CA ARG A 359 13.05 5.51 -15.84
C ARG A 359 12.29 4.29 -15.33
N ASN A 360 11.14 4.46 -14.69
CA ASN A 360 10.32 3.32 -14.25
C ASN A 360 9.89 2.39 -15.39
N LYS A 361 9.54 2.95 -16.57
CA LYS A 361 9.28 2.17 -17.78
C LYS A 361 10.54 1.44 -18.25
N ALA A 362 11.70 2.10 -18.21
CA ALA A 362 12.97 1.48 -18.56
C ALA A 362 13.31 0.29 -17.64
N HIS A 363 13.19 0.45 -16.32
CA HIS A 363 13.42 -0.62 -15.34
C HIS A 363 12.50 -1.82 -15.60
N SER A 364 11.22 -1.56 -15.88
CA SER A 364 10.25 -2.61 -16.21
C SER A 364 10.65 -3.35 -17.50
N ARG A 365 11.06 -2.63 -18.54
CA ARG A 365 11.49 -3.21 -19.82
C ARG A 365 12.76 -4.05 -19.66
N GLN A 366 13.76 -3.53 -18.94
CA GLN A 366 15.02 -4.24 -18.64
C GLN A 366 14.76 -5.54 -17.87
N THR A 367 13.83 -5.51 -16.91
CA THR A 367 13.43 -6.68 -16.13
C THR A 367 12.82 -7.77 -17.02
N LEU A 368 11.93 -7.40 -17.93
CA LEU A 368 11.32 -8.35 -18.88
C LEU A 368 12.33 -8.94 -19.87
N ILE A 369 13.32 -8.16 -20.30
CA ILE A 369 14.39 -8.65 -21.17
C ILE A 369 15.28 -9.63 -20.40
N ALA A 370 15.71 -9.27 -19.19
CA ALA A 370 16.53 -10.14 -18.34
C ALA A 370 15.85 -11.47 -18.00
N ALA A 371 14.52 -11.47 -17.81
CA ALA A 371 13.75 -12.68 -17.56
C ALA A 371 13.69 -13.62 -18.77
N ARG A 372 13.85 -13.10 -20.00
CA ARG A 372 13.83 -13.89 -21.24
C ARG A 372 15.23 -14.26 -21.74
N ASN A 373 16.25 -13.51 -21.31
CA ASN A 373 17.63 -13.68 -21.71
C ASN A 373 18.54 -13.63 -20.46
N PRO A 374 18.97 -14.79 -19.94
CA PRO A 374 19.88 -14.86 -18.80
C PRO A 374 21.20 -14.11 -19.01
N ASP A 375 21.66 -13.95 -20.25
CA ASP A 375 22.90 -13.25 -20.60
C ASP A 375 22.73 -11.74 -20.73
N TYR A 376 21.50 -11.23 -20.69
CA TYR A 376 21.27 -9.80 -20.71
C TYR A 376 21.95 -9.11 -19.53
N ARG A 377 22.63 -8.00 -19.82
CA ARG A 377 23.27 -7.11 -18.84
C ARG A 377 22.75 -5.70 -19.07
N ILE A 378 22.33 -5.02 -18.01
CA ILE A 378 22.03 -3.59 -18.14
C ILE A 378 23.36 -2.87 -18.47
N PRO A 379 23.44 -2.11 -19.58
CA PRO A 379 24.66 -1.44 -19.98
C PRO A 379 25.21 -0.56 -18.86
N ARG A 380 26.55 -0.47 -18.76
CA ARG A 380 27.18 0.53 -17.89
C ARG A 380 26.74 1.92 -18.36
N PRO A 381 26.31 2.81 -17.45
CA PRO A 381 25.80 4.11 -17.86
C PRO A 381 26.93 4.96 -18.45
N ASP A 382 26.67 5.56 -19.60
CA ASP A 382 27.45 6.67 -20.15
C ASP A 382 26.95 8.01 -19.58
N THR A 383 27.44 9.13 -20.10
CA THR A 383 27.02 10.47 -19.66
C THR A 383 25.54 10.70 -19.91
N ALA A 384 25.05 10.38 -21.11
CA ALA A 384 23.65 10.58 -21.48
C ALA A 384 22.69 9.76 -20.59
N ALA A 385 23.05 8.52 -20.24
CA ALA A 385 22.29 7.71 -19.30
C ALA A 385 22.25 8.34 -17.90
N ARG A 386 23.37 8.86 -17.40
CA ARG A 386 23.42 9.54 -16.09
C ARG A 386 22.59 10.83 -16.08
N ASP A 387 22.67 11.62 -17.15
CA ASP A 387 21.89 12.86 -17.31
C ASP A 387 20.38 12.59 -17.38
N SER A 388 19.98 11.37 -17.77
CA SER A 388 18.57 10.95 -17.77
C SER A 388 18.03 10.57 -16.38
N TRP A 389 18.89 10.46 -15.37
CA TRP A 389 18.48 10.04 -14.03
C TRP A 389 17.75 11.15 -13.29
N PRO A 390 16.72 10.82 -12.49
CA PRO A 390 15.99 11.78 -11.67
C PRO A 390 16.91 12.57 -10.73
N ASP A 391 16.75 13.88 -10.73
CA ASP A 391 17.54 14.83 -9.92
C ASP A 391 16.74 15.38 -8.73
N HIS A 392 17.30 16.37 -8.04
CA HIS A 392 16.66 17.02 -6.89
C HIS A 392 15.33 17.75 -7.19
N LYS A 393 15.03 18.03 -8.47
CA LYS A 393 13.75 18.63 -8.90
C LYS A 393 12.70 17.57 -9.20
N SER A 394 13.12 16.32 -9.33
CA SER A 394 12.24 15.21 -9.65
C SER A 394 11.38 14.78 -8.45
N PRO A 395 10.18 14.22 -8.69
CA PRO A 395 9.32 13.68 -7.64
C PRO A 395 10.02 12.67 -6.72
N LEU A 396 9.53 12.57 -5.48
CA LEU A 396 10.01 11.61 -4.49
C LEU A 396 9.22 10.29 -4.60
N HIS A 397 9.89 9.18 -4.37
CA HIS A 397 9.28 7.86 -4.21
C HIS A 397 10.05 7.01 -3.20
N ALA A 398 9.39 6.00 -2.64
CA ALA A 398 10.03 4.99 -1.81
C ALA A 398 9.92 3.63 -2.50
N SER A 399 11.03 2.91 -2.55
CA SER A 399 11.16 1.58 -3.14
C SER A 399 11.66 0.60 -2.09
N VAL A 400 11.33 -0.70 -2.23
CA VAL A 400 11.90 -1.75 -1.38
C VAL A 400 12.84 -2.62 -2.21
N VAL A 401 14.14 -2.57 -1.91
CA VAL A 401 15.14 -3.47 -2.48
C VAL A 401 15.04 -4.81 -1.76
N VAL A 402 14.82 -5.85 -2.57
CA VAL A 402 14.61 -7.24 -2.12
C VAL A 402 15.69 -8.18 -2.64
N GLY A 403 16.59 -7.70 -3.49
CA GLY A 403 17.64 -8.53 -4.04
C GLY A 403 18.75 -7.74 -4.72
N TYR A 404 19.78 -8.46 -5.12
CA TYR A 404 20.88 -7.94 -5.92
C TYR A 404 21.44 -9.01 -6.84
N ASN A 405 22.16 -8.59 -7.88
CA ASN A 405 23.02 -9.47 -8.64
C ASN A 405 24.48 -9.01 -8.51
N PRO A 406 25.38 -9.82 -7.90
CA PRO A 406 26.74 -9.41 -7.64
C PRO A 406 27.55 -9.23 -8.93
N SER A 407 27.40 -10.16 -9.89
CA SER A 407 28.14 -10.15 -11.16
C SER A 407 27.70 -9.02 -12.10
N ARG A 408 26.41 -8.66 -12.06
CA ARG A 408 25.84 -7.62 -12.92
C ARG A 408 25.84 -6.24 -12.26
N THR A 409 26.17 -6.13 -10.98
CA THR A 409 26.09 -4.89 -10.19
C THR A 409 24.69 -4.26 -10.28
N GLU A 410 23.67 -5.11 -10.10
CA GLU A 410 22.26 -4.72 -10.21
C GLU A 410 21.58 -4.87 -8.84
N VAL A 411 20.53 -4.07 -8.62
CA VAL A 411 19.60 -4.20 -7.50
C VAL A 411 18.23 -4.61 -8.02
N LEU A 412 17.54 -5.46 -7.26
CA LEU A 412 16.19 -5.90 -7.52
C LEU A 412 15.26 -5.27 -6.49
N PHE A 413 14.20 -4.61 -6.95
CA PHE A 413 13.32 -3.81 -6.09
C PHE A 413 11.86 -3.92 -6.50
N VAL A 414 10.98 -3.75 -5.53
CA VAL A 414 9.53 -3.67 -5.70
C VAL A 414 9.05 -2.28 -5.33
N GLU A 415 7.93 -1.88 -5.91
CA GLU A 415 7.28 -0.60 -5.65
C GLU A 415 5.93 -0.83 -4.97
N SER A 416 5.51 0.10 -4.11
CA SER A 416 4.16 0.12 -3.53
C SER A 416 3.06 0.39 -4.57
N TRP A 417 3.43 0.80 -5.78
CA TRP A 417 2.55 0.75 -6.94
C TRP A 417 2.65 -0.64 -7.57
N ALA A 418 1.59 -1.44 -7.38
CA ALA A 418 1.43 -2.71 -8.09
C ALA A 418 1.62 -2.51 -9.60
N GLY A 419 2.21 -3.49 -10.29
CA GLY A 419 2.41 -3.40 -11.74
C GLY A 419 3.41 -4.39 -12.34
N MET A 420 4.18 -5.11 -11.51
CA MET A 420 4.96 -6.26 -11.93
C MET A 420 4.85 -7.39 -10.91
N LYS A 421 4.77 -8.63 -11.40
CA LYS A 421 4.77 -9.84 -10.57
C LYS A 421 6.16 -10.24 -10.09
N ILE A 422 7.20 -9.70 -10.72
CA ILE A 422 8.61 -9.92 -10.37
C ILE A 422 9.26 -8.58 -10.04
N PRO A 423 10.26 -8.56 -9.13
CA PRO A 423 10.98 -7.34 -8.80
C PRO A 423 11.63 -6.71 -10.03
N ARG A 424 11.50 -5.39 -10.14
CA ARG A 424 12.19 -4.59 -11.14
C ARG A 424 13.69 -4.62 -10.88
N ARG A 425 14.49 -4.43 -11.93
CA ARG A 425 15.93 -4.26 -11.80
C ARG A 425 16.45 -2.96 -12.38
N MET A 426 17.51 -2.44 -11.76
CA MET A 426 18.31 -1.31 -12.24
C MET A 426 19.78 -1.51 -11.83
N ARG A 427 20.69 -0.76 -12.46
CA ARG A 427 22.09 -0.66 -12.02
C ARG A 427 22.16 -0.09 -10.60
N ALA A 428 23.06 -0.62 -9.77
CA ALA A 428 23.23 -0.12 -8.41
C ALA A 428 23.65 1.36 -8.38
N GLU A 429 24.37 1.83 -9.41
CA GLU A 429 24.75 3.24 -9.55
C GLU A 429 23.56 4.16 -9.75
N GLU A 430 22.52 3.72 -10.47
CA GLU A 430 21.29 4.52 -10.63
C GLU A 430 20.51 4.61 -9.32
N MET A 431 20.46 3.50 -8.57
CA MET A 431 19.87 3.51 -7.23
C MET A 431 20.64 4.47 -6.30
N ALA A 432 21.97 4.40 -6.32
CA ALA A 432 22.84 5.30 -5.55
C ALA A 432 22.65 6.77 -5.91
N ALA A 433 22.63 7.10 -7.21
CA ALA A 433 22.51 8.48 -7.66
C ALA A 433 21.13 9.11 -7.40
N THR A 434 20.09 8.29 -7.28
CA THR A 434 18.72 8.78 -7.05
C THR A 434 18.31 8.73 -5.58
N ALA A 435 19.00 7.95 -4.74
CA ALA A 435 18.71 7.84 -3.31
C ALA A 435 19.03 9.13 -2.55
N TYR A 436 18.21 9.43 -1.55
CA TYR A 436 18.48 10.51 -0.59
C TYR A 436 18.22 10.08 0.87
N LEU A 437 17.63 8.90 1.08
CA LEU A 437 17.49 8.28 2.38
C LEU A 437 17.37 6.76 2.21
N THR A 438 18.14 5.99 2.95
CA THR A 438 18.11 4.53 2.91
C THR A 438 18.00 3.96 4.32
N PHE A 439 17.22 2.90 4.46
CA PHE A 439 16.95 2.23 5.72
C PHE A 439 17.33 0.75 5.61
N TYR A 440 18.45 0.38 6.23
CA TYR A 440 18.91 -1.00 6.33
C TYR A 440 18.49 -1.56 7.68
N PHE A 441 17.58 -2.54 7.68
CA PHE A 441 17.25 -3.28 8.89
C PHE A 441 18.39 -4.24 9.25
N LYS A 442 18.61 -4.43 10.55
CA LYS A 442 19.68 -5.27 11.10
C LYS A 442 19.12 -6.17 12.21
N PRO A 443 19.62 -7.40 12.37
CA PRO A 443 19.27 -8.27 13.49
C PRO A 443 19.51 -7.66 14.86
#